data_AF-A0A511W336-F1
#
_entry.id   AF-A0A511W336-F1
#
_cell.length_a   1.000
_cell.length_b   1.000
_cell.length_c   1.000
_cell.angle_alpha   90.00
_cell.angle_beta   90.00
_cell.angle_gamma   90.00
#
_symmetry.space_group_name_H-M   'P 1'
#
loop_
_entity.id
_entity.type
_entity.pdbx_description
1 polymer ?
#
loop_
_entity_poly.entity_id
_entity_poly.type
_entity_poly.pdbx_seq_one_letter_code
_entity_poly.pdbx_strand_id
1 'polypeptide(L)'
;MSKTTHLFIRGVILLGFTMLLFNLIWTGDINRFIAPRMMPYFYFALVVMGVLGTIQLFRNDHDEDHDHHEACHCAHDHDYQGSKKKFAFIYALFIIPIFTGLLFSGHVLGSSQAQTMGFKHELRLATETGIYANNEESQQVAQQIEQDREESATGDENNDPSSSGPPEIDEDEVPEEYREHDEERYDGGDMEILTPESMYPELKDEMLATDHIVMTEDNYVGVISLLEENPDAYVGKELTIEGFTFREDDFNNDQLVVGRFGITCCTADAGIFGLLLEDSQLQEIRDDTWLRVTGTIETVEYNNWQLATLEDIGIERIEQPDDPYVYEQFDYSEL
;
A
#
# COMPACT_ATOMS: atom_id res chain seq x y z
N MET A 1 9.79 -32.75 -23.45
CA MET A 1 10.43 -33.26 -22.21
C MET A 1 9.60 -34.45 -21.76
N SER A 2 10.15 -35.43 -21.02
CA SER A 2 9.31 -36.51 -20.48
C SER A 2 8.43 -35.95 -19.34
N LYS A 3 7.29 -36.60 -19.09
CA LYS A 3 6.39 -36.25 -17.97
C LYS A 3 7.16 -36.21 -16.63
N THR A 4 8.05 -37.18 -16.43
CA THR A 4 8.95 -37.26 -15.28
C THR A 4 9.88 -36.04 -15.14
N THR A 5 10.45 -35.52 -16.23
CA THR A 5 11.28 -34.29 -16.15
C THR A 5 10.45 -33.07 -15.75
N HIS A 6 9.21 -32.95 -16.25
CA HIS A 6 8.34 -31.83 -15.89
C HIS A 6 7.89 -31.88 -14.42
N LEU A 7 7.56 -33.08 -13.91
CA LEU A 7 7.23 -33.28 -12.49
C LEU A 7 8.43 -32.93 -11.60
N PHE A 8 9.63 -33.38 -11.97
CA PHE A 8 10.86 -33.05 -11.26
C PHE A 8 11.12 -31.54 -11.23
N ILE A 9 11.05 -30.85 -12.38
CA ILE A 9 11.28 -29.39 -12.43
C ILE A 9 10.22 -28.63 -11.61
N ARG A 10 8.95 -29.03 -11.65
CA ARG A 10 7.90 -28.41 -10.83
C ARG A 10 8.17 -28.58 -9.33
N GLY A 11 8.59 -29.78 -8.90
CA GLY A 11 8.99 -30.04 -7.52
C GLY A 11 10.18 -29.18 -7.08
N VAL A 12 11.21 -29.04 -7.92
CA VAL A 12 12.38 -28.19 -7.65
C VAL A 12 11.99 -26.72 -7.53
N ILE A 13 11.11 -26.21 -8.40
CA ILE A 13 10.62 -24.83 -8.33
C ILE A 13 9.84 -24.59 -7.04
N LEU A 14 8.94 -25.50 -6.67
CA LEU A 14 8.11 -25.38 -5.47
C LEU A 14 8.97 -25.42 -4.18
N LEU A 15 9.97 -26.31 -4.14
CA LEU A 15 10.95 -26.32 -3.06
C LEU A 15 11.85 -25.07 -3.07
N GLY A 16 12.13 -24.51 -4.25
CA GLY A 16 12.84 -23.24 -4.39
C GLY A 16 12.08 -22.07 -3.76
N PHE A 17 10.77 -21.95 -4.01
CA PHE A 17 9.91 -20.98 -3.31
C PHE A 17 9.81 -21.25 -1.81
N THR A 18 9.73 -22.52 -1.41
CA THR A 18 9.75 -22.89 0.02
C THR A 18 11.06 -22.45 0.69
N MET A 19 12.20 -22.67 0.03
CA MET A 19 13.51 -22.24 0.51
C MET A 19 13.62 -20.71 0.57
N LEU A 20 13.11 -20.00 -0.43
CA LEU A 20 13.04 -18.55 -0.44
C LEU A 20 12.23 -18.04 0.76
N LEU A 21 11.00 -18.52 0.96
CA LEU A 21 10.16 -18.13 2.09
C LEU A 21 10.83 -18.44 3.43
N PHE A 22 11.43 -19.63 3.56
CA PHE A 22 12.18 -19.99 4.76
C PHE A 22 13.32 -19.01 5.02
N ASN A 23 14.08 -18.64 3.97
CA ASN A 23 15.16 -17.68 4.08
C ASN A 23 14.66 -16.32 4.56
N LEU A 24 13.62 -15.75 3.95
CA LEU A 24 13.05 -14.45 4.34
C LEU A 24 12.50 -14.44 5.77
N ILE A 25 11.85 -15.53 6.18
CA ILE A 25 11.31 -15.69 7.54
C ILE A 25 12.46 -15.80 8.55
N TRP A 26 13.50 -16.56 8.22
CA TRP A 26 14.62 -16.79 9.12
C TRP A 26 15.52 -15.56 9.27
N THR A 27 15.73 -14.79 8.20
CA THR A 27 16.51 -13.54 8.25
C THR A 27 15.73 -12.37 8.87
N GLY A 28 14.40 -12.47 8.94
CA GLY A 28 13.54 -11.36 9.35
C GLY A 28 13.27 -10.36 8.23
N ASP A 29 13.87 -10.54 7.05
CA ASP A 29 13.69 -9.67 5.88
C ASP A 29 12.25 -9.67 5.38
N ILE A 30 11.43 -10.65 5.78
CA ILE A 30 10.02 -10.73 5.39
C ILE A 30 9.21 -9.47 5.76
N ASN A 31 9.56 -8.79 6.87
CA ASN A 31 8.90 -7.54 7.28
C ASN A 31 9.16 -6.40 6.28
N ARG A 32 10.22 -6.49 5.46
CA ARG A 32 10.49 -5.56 4.36
C ARG A 32 9.57 -5.75 3.15
N PHE A 33 8.70 -6.75 3.16
CA PHE A 33 7.77 -7.03 2.07
C PHE A 33 6.32 -7.09 2.51
N ILE A 34 6.06 -7.49 3.75
CA ILE A 34 4.74 -7.91 4.24
C ILE A 34 4.53 -7.41 5.67
N ALA A 35 3.29 -7.02 5.98
CA ALA A 35 2.92 -6.61 7.33
C ALA A 35 2.94 -7.81 8.32
N PRO A 36 3.37 -7.61 9.59
CA PRO A 36 3.43 -8.67 10.60
C PRO A 36 2.10 -9.43 10.80
N ARG A 37 0.96 -8.76 10.62
CA ARG A 37 -0.39 -9.36 10.71
C ARG A 37 -0.60 -10.50 9.71
N MET A 38 0.10 -10.50 8.58
CA MET A 38 -0.03 -11.51 7.52
C MET A 38 0.88 -12.73 7.73
N MET A 39 1.79 -12.69 8.71
CA MET A 39 2.75 -13.77 8.98
C MET A 39 2.15 -15.18 9.17
N PRO A 40 0.97 -15.36 9.82
CA PRO A 40 0.34 -16.68 9.93
C PRO A 40 0.10 -17.36 8.57
N TYR A 41 -0.28 -16.60 7.55
CA TYR A 41 -0.52 -17.13 6.20
C TYR A 41 0.78 -17.59 5.53
N PHE A 42 1.88 -16.87 5.77
CA PHE A 42 3.20 -17.23 5.23
C PHE A 42 3.77 -18.48 5.89
N TYR A 43 3.58 -18.67 7.20
CA TYR A 43 3.92 -19.93 7.87
C TYR A 43 3.11 -21.11 7.32
N PHE A 44 1.80 -20.91 7.11
CA PHE A 44 0.95 -21.93 6.50
C PHE A 44 1.41 -22.28 5.07
N ALA A 45 1.66 -21.27 4.24
CA ALA A 45 2.16 -21.44 2.87
C ALA A 45 3.50 -22.19 2.84
N LEU A 46 4.44 -21.84 3.73
CA LEU A 46 5.73 -22.51 3.85
C LEU A 46 5.56 -24.03 4.10
N VAL A 47 4.68 -24.41 5.03
CA VAL A 47 4.43 -25.82 5.36
C VAL A 47 3.78 -26.53 4.18
N VAL A 48 2.71 -25.96 3.60
CA VAL A 48 1.97 -26.60 2.50
C VAL A 48 2.85 -26.75 1.25
N MET A 49 3.57 -25.70 0.85
CA MET A 49 4.47 -25.75 -0.31
C MET A 49 5.62 -26.72 -0.07
N GLY A 50 6.18 -26.76 1.15
CA GLY A 50 7.23 -27.71 1.51
C GLY A 50 6.77 -29.17 1.41
N VAL A 51 5.57 -29.48 1.91
CA VAL A 51 4.99 -30.84 1.83
C VAL A 51 4.70 -31.21 0.37
N LEU A 52 4.01 -30.35 -0.38
CA LEU A 52 3.67 -30.61 -1.78
C LEU A 52 4.91 -30.73 -2.67
N GLY A 53 5.92 -29.89 -2.43
CA GLY A 53 7.20 -29.93 -3.14
C GLY A 53 7.96 -31.22 -2.88
N THR A 54 7.98 -31.68 -1.62
CA THR A 54 8.57 -32.95 -1.23
C THR A 54 7.85 -34.12 -1.90
N ILE A 55 6.51 -34.16 -1.85
CA ILE A 55 5.71 -35.20 -2.50
C ILE A 55 5.97 -35.23 -4.01
N GLN A 56 5.97 -34.08 -4.70
CA GLN A 56 6.25 -34.04 -6.14
C GLN A 56 7.67 -34.49 -6.50
N LEU A 57 8.66 -34.21 -5.65
CA LEU A 57 10.05 -34.61 -5.87
C LEU A 57 10.25 -36.12 -5.71
N PHE A 58 9.59 -36.73 -4.73
CA PHE A 58 9.71 -38.16 -4.42
C PHE A 58 8.66 -39.04 -5.10
N ARG A 59 7.74 -38.46 -5.87
CA ARG A 59 6.76 -39.23 -6.65
C ARG A 59 7.47 -39.97 -7.78
N ASN A 60 7.92 -41.19 -7.47
CA ASN A 60 8.46 -42.12 -8.43
C ASN A 60 7.26 -42.74 -9.17
N ASP A 61 7.02 -42.34 -10.43
CA ASP A 61 6.09 -43.03 -11.32
C ASP A 61 6.68 -44.43 -11.60
N HIS A 62 6.46 -45.36 -10.67
CA HIS A 62 6.47 -46.77 -10.99
C HIS A 62 5.11 -47.05 -11.60
N ASP A 63 5.11 -47.41 -12.89
CA ASP A 63 3.93 -47.88 -13.61
C ASP A 63 3.16 -48.91 -12.78
N GLU A 64 1.99 -48.54 -12.27
CA GLU A 64 0.88 -49.46 -12.09
C GLU A 64 -0.39 -48.78 -12.60
N ASP A 65 -0.95 -49.38 -13.66
CA ASP A 65 -2.27 -49.10 -14.21
C ASP A 65 -3.31 -49.10 -13.08
N HIS A 66 -3.73 -47.92 -12.64
CA HIS A 66 -4.92 -47.79 -11.81
C HIS A 66 -5.86 -46.75 -12.42
N ASP A 67 -6.82 -47.29 -13.17
CA ASP A 67 -8.11 -46.71 -13.48
C ASP A 67 -8.75 -46.14 -12.20
N HIS A 68 -8.61 -44.84 -11.98
CA HIS A 68 -9.49 -44.09 -11.10
C HIS A 68 -10.01 -42.87 -11.86
N HIS A 69 -11.14 -43.08 -12.51
CA HIS A 69 -12.08 -42.02 -12.83
C HIS A 69 -12.57 -41.34 -11.53
N GLU A 70 -12.88 -40.04 -11.65
CA GLU A 70 -13.63 -39.18 -10.73
C GLU A 70 -12.90 -38.58 -9.51
N ALA A 71 -12.31 -37.40 -9.73
CA ALA A 71 -12.48 -36.25 -8.83
C ALA A 71 -12.18 -34.93 -9.57
N CYS A 72 -13.23 -34.13 -9.77
CA CYS A 72 -13.24 -32.70 -10.12
C CYS A 72 -12.51 -32.23 -11.40
N HIS A 73 -13.33 -31.77 -12.35
CA HIS A 73 -12.99 -31.02 -13.56
C HIS A 73 -12.41 -29.60 -13.30
N CYS A 74 -11.39 -29.49 -12.44
CA CYS A 74 -10.61 -28.25 -12.25
C CYS A 74 -9.10 -28.49 -12.41
N ALA A 75 -8.71 -29.51 -13.17
CA ALA A 75 -7.33 -29.72 -13.56
C ALA A 75 -7.13 -29.15 -14.97
N HIS A 76 -6.47 -28.00 -15.07
CA HIS A 76 -5.97 -27.47 -16.33
C HIS A 76 -5.09 -28.54 -16.99
N ASP A 77 -5.57 -29.10 -18.08
CA ASP A 77 -4.81 -29.95 -18.99
C ASP A 77 -3.62 -29.12 -19.51
N HIS A 78 -2.46 -29.27 -18.87
CA HIS A 78 -1.21 -28.83 -19.45
C HIS A 78 -0.81 -29.87 -20.50
N ASP A 79 -1.44 -29.79 -21.67
CA ASP A 79 -1.08 -30.63 -22.80
C ASP A 79 0.43 -30.49 -23.06
N TYR A 80 1.14 -31.62 -23.00
CA TYR A 80 2.61 -31.70 -23.11
C TYR A 80 3.10 -31.46 -24.55
N GLN A 81 2.22 -31.02 -25.45
CA GLN A 81 2.50 -30.70 -26.86
C GLN A 81 2.98 -29.24 -27.03
N GLY A 82 4.05 -28.89 -26.33
CA GLY A 82 4.71 -27.58 -26.46
C GLY A 82 6.11 -27.66 -27.04
N SER A 83 6.52 -26.65 -27.82
CA SER A 83 7.93 -26.47 -28.21
C SER A 83 8.79 -26.27 -26.96
N LYS A 84 10.00 -26.86 -26.91
CA LYS A 84 10.94 -26.73 -25.78
C LYS A 84 11.20 -25.28 -25.36
N LYS A 85 11.11 -24.33 -26.30
CA LYS A 85 11.25 -22.89 -26.05
C LYS A 85 10.09 -22.31 -25.22
N LYS A 86 8.85 -22.76 -25.45
CA LYS A 86 7.68 -22.33 -24.67
C LYS A 86 7.80 -22.76 -23.22
N PHE A 87 8.22 -24.00 -22.99
CA PHE A 87 8.44 -24.50 -21.63
C PHE A 87 9.60 -23.81 -20.92
N ALA A 88 10.71 -23.54 -21.62
CA ALA A 88 11.81 -22.77 -21.06
C ALA A 88 11.36 -21.36 -20.64
N PHE A 89 10.52 -20.70 -21.45
CA PHE A 89 9.96 -19.39 -21.13
C PHE A 89 9.05 -19.44 -19.90
N ILE A 90 8.14 -20.43 -19.81
CA ILE A 90 7.25 -20.58 -18.65
C ILE A 90 8.04 -20.87 -17.37
N TYR A 91 9.03 -21.77 -17.41
CA TYR A 91 9.83 -22.04 -16.21
C TYR A 91 10.70 -20.86 -15.80
N ALA A 92 11.21 -20.08 -16.75
CA ALA A 92 11.93 -18.85 -16.45
C ALA A 92 11.07 -17.86 -15.64
N LEU A 93 9.76 -17.75 -15.94
CA LEU A 93 8.83 -16.90 -15.19
C LEU A 93 8.81 -17.21 -13.68
N PHE A 94 9.03 -18.46 -13.28
CA PHE A 94 9.05 -18.87 -11.86
C PHE A 94 10.45 -18.89 -11.25
N ILE A 95 11.46 -19.24 -12.05
CA ILE A 95 12.84 -19.32 -11.59
C ILE A 95 13.42 -17.92 -11.34
N ILE A 96 13.09 -16.94 -12.19
CA ILE A 96 13.58 -15.57 -12.05
C ILE A 96 13.19 -14.98 -10.68
N PRO A 97 11.91 -14.97 -10.26
CA PRO A 97 11.50 -14.50 -8.93
C PRO A 97 12.23 -15.16 -7.75
N ILE A 98 12.53 -16.46 -7.85
CA ILE A 98 13.27 -17.19 -6.80
C ILE A 98 14.70 -16.65 -6.70
N PHE A 99 15.39 -16.54 -7.85
CA PHE A 99 16.75 -16.02 -7.87
C PHE A 99 16.80 -14.54 -7.44
N THR A 100 15.88 -13.71 -7.94
CA THR A 100 15.85 -12.30 -7.55
C THR A 100 15.52 -12.14 -6.08
N GLY A 101 14.55 -12.89 -5.55
CA GLY A 101 14.20 -12.86 -4.13
C GLY A 101 15.36 -13.28 -3.23
N LEU A 102 16.16 -14.27 -3.63
CA LEU A 102 17.34 -14.70 -2.87
C LEU A 102 18.53 -13.72 -2.98
N LEU A 103 18.65 -12.99 -4.09
CA LEU A 103 19.75 -12.05 -4.31
C LEU A 103 19.46 -10.64 -3.78
N PHE A 104 18.19 -10.21 -3.78
CA PHE A 104 17.77 -8.83 -3.54
C PHE A 104 16.75 -8.67 -2.40
N SER A 105 16.71 -9.59 -1.42
CA SER A 105 15.79 -9.50 -0.26
C SER A 105 16.03 -8.29 0.66
N GLY A 106 17.13 -7.55 0.46
CA GLY A 106 17.51 -6.43 1.31
C GLY A 106 17.01 -5.04 0.88
N HIS A 107 16.26 -4.93 -0.22
CA HIS A 107 15.77 -3.62 -0.68
C HIS A 107 14.51 -3.19 0.08
N VAL A 108 14.50 -1.94 0.50
CA VAL A 108 13.36 -1.25 1.13
C VAL A 108 12.86 -0.15 0.20
N LEU A 109 11.59 0.25 0.34
CA LEU A 109 11.03 1.39 -0.39
C LEU A 109 11.72 2.68 0.06
N GLY A 110 11.99 3.58 -0.87
CA GLY A 110 12.61 4.88 -0.63
C GLY A 110 12.01 5.99 -1.48
N SER A 111 12.75 7.10 -1.59
CA SER A 111 12.36 8.34 -2.25
C SER A 111 11.85 8.14 -3.68
N SER A 112 12.46 7.22 -4.44
CA SER A 112 12.04 6.94 -5.83
C SER A 112 10.63 6.35 -5.95
N GLN A 113 10.21 5.54 -4.98
CA GLN A 113 8.84 5.02 -4.91
C GLN A 113 7.92 6.09 -4.35
N ALA A 114 8.40 6.85 -3.36
CA ALA A 114 7.66 7.94 -2.76
C ALA A 114 7.22 8.98 -3.80
N GLN A 115 8.12 9.37 -4.71
CA GLN A 115 7.85 10.31 -5.79
C GLN A 115 6.75 9.84 -6.75
N THR A 116 6.60 8.52 -6.93
CA THR A 116 5.55 7.97 -7.81
C THR A 116 4.20 7.92 -7.10
N MET A 117 4.20 7.71 -5.79
CA MET A 117 2.98 7.62 -4.97
C MET A 117 2.46 9.01 -4.58
N GLY A 118 3.35 9.97 -4.37
CA GLY A 118 3.05 11.29 -3.82
C GLY A 118 2.85 11.24 -2.31
N PHE A 119 3.22 12.32 -1.64
CA PHE A 119 3.17 12.50 -0.19
C PHE A 119 1.75 12.58 0.39
N LYS A 120 0.72 12.70 -0.46
CA LYS A 120 -0.69 12.85 -0.04
C LYS A 120 -1.64 11.90 -0.77
N HIS A 121 -1.13 10.74 -1.17
CA HIS A 121 -1.94 9.76 -1.90
C HIS A 121 -3.24 9.41 -1.17
N GLU A 122 -3.19 9.30 0.17
CA GLU A 122 -4.35 8.95 0.98
C GLU A 122 -5.34 10.10 1.14
N LEU A 123 -4.90 11.32 1.46
CA LEU A 123 -5.76 12.53 1.47
C LEU A 123 -6.42 12.77 0.10
N ARG A 124 -5.71 12.46 -0.98
CA ARG A 124 -6.22 12.59 -2.35
C ARG A 124 -7.25 11.51 -2.66
N LEU A 125 -6.99 10.24 -2.32
CA LEU A 125 -7.96 9.15 -2.44
C LEU A 125 -9.19 9.37 -1.56
N ALA A 126 -9.00 9.84 -0.34
CA ALA A 126 -10.02 10.24 0.63
C ALA A 126 -10.98 11.29 0.06
N THR A 127 -10.43 12.29 -0.61
CA THR A 127 -11.16 13.37 -1.28
C THR A 127 -11.86 12.86 -2.56
N GLU A 128 -11.17 12.03 -3.36
CA GLU A 128 -11.69 11.46 -4.61
C GLU A 128 -12.80 10.40 -4.38
N THR A 129 -12.76 9.66 -3.27
CA THR A 129 -13.74 8.61 -2.93
C THR A 129 -14.89 9.11 -2.04
N GLY A 130 -14.82 10.36 -1.56
CA GLY A 130 -15.82 10.94 -0.67
C GLY A 130 -15.85 10.33 0.73
N ILE A 131 -14.85 9.53 1.11
CA ILE A 131 -14.81 8.80 2.39
C ILE A 131 -14.56 9.75 3.58
N TYR A 132 -13.94 10.92 3.34
CA TYR A 132 -13.70 11.94 4.37
C TYR A 132 -14.43 13.27 4.09
N ALA A 133 -15.30 13.29 3.09
CA ALA A 133 -15.93 14.52 2.63
C ALA A 133 -17.19 14.83 3.43
N ASN A 134 -17.05 15.41 4.63
CA ASN A 134 -18.16 16.11 5.29
C ASN A 134 -17.72 17.28 6.18
N ASN A 135 -16.61 17.95 5.87
CA ASN A 135 -16.41 19.33 6.32
C ASN A 135 -16.65 20.32 5.14
N GLU A 136 -16.98 21.57 5.48
CA GLU A 136 -17.30 22.63 4.50
C GLU A 136 -16.12 22.91 3.54
N GLU A 137 -14.90 22.55 3.95
CA GLU A 137 -13.66 22.64 3.16
C GLU A 137 -13.61 21.59 2.05
N SER A 138 -13.96 20.33 2.34
CA SER A 138 -14.01 19.24 1.36
C SER A 138 -14.98 19.53 0.21
N GLN A 139 -16.08 20.25 0.49
CA GLN A 139 -17.06 20.64 -0.52
C GLN A 139 -16.53 21.76 -1.44
N GLN A 140 -15.69 22.65 -0.94
CA GLN A 140 -15.03 23.68 -1.75
C GLN A 140 -13.94 23.06 -2.62
N VAL A 141 -13.21 22.08 -2.09
CA VAL A 141 -12.18 21.33 -2.82
C VAL A 141 -12.79 20.48 -3.94
N ALA A 142 -13.90 19.79 -3.70
CA ALA A 142 -14.60 19.03 -4.75
C ALA A 142 -15.05 19.95 -5.91
N GLN A 143 -15.51 21.16 -5.60
CA GLN A 143 -15.89 22.16 -6.59
C GLN A 143 -14.67 22.72 -7.35
N GLN A 144 -13.54 22.93 -6.68
CA GLN A 144 -12.29 23.40 -7.29
C GLN A 144 -11.72 22.35 -8.27
N ILE A 145 -11.77 21.06 -7.91
CA ILE A 145 -11.31 19.94 -8.74
C ILE A 145 -12.19 19.78 -10.00
N GLU A 146 -13.50 19.97 -9.88
CA GLU A 146 -14.40 20.01 -11.06
C GLU A 146 -14.05 21.19 -11.97
N GLN A 147 -13.69 22.33 -11.40
CA GLN A 147 -13.33 23.55 -12.14
C GLN A 147 -11.99 23.40 -12.88
N ASP A 148 -10.97 22.84 -12.22
CA ASP A 148 -9.65 22.57 -12.81
C ASP A 148 -9.73 21.49 -13.90
N ARG A 149 -10.66 20.53 -13.75
CA ARG A 149 -10.95 19.50 -14.76
C ARG A 149 -11.64 20.09 -16.00
N GLU A 150 -12.53 21.06 -15.83
CA GLU A 150 -13.15 21.80 -16.93
C GLU A 150 -12.14 22.73 -17.63
N GLU A 151 -11.26 23.38 -16.88
CA GLU A 151 -10.23 24.27 -17.44
C GLU A 151 -9.19 23.47 -18.24
N SER A 152 -8.76 22.31 -17.72
CA SER A 152 -7.87 21.38 -18.43
C SER A 152 -8.52 20.70 -19.64
N ALA A 153 -9.85 20.64 -19.72
CA ALA A 153 -10.58 20.11 -20.88
C ALA A 153 -10.69 21.12 -22.05
N THR A 154 -10.31 22.38 -21.84
CA THR A 154 -10.31 23.41 -22.90
C THR A 154 -8.95 23.60 -23.59
N GLY A 155 -7.92 22.86 -23.16
CA GLY A 155 -6.57 22.91 -23.70
C GLY A 155 -6.20 21.70 -24.57
N ASP A 156 -6.17 21.94 -25.88
CA ASP A 156 -5.50 21.14 -26.92
C ASP A 156 -6.18 19.82 -27.35
N GLU A 157 -7.09 19.95 -28.33
CA GLU A 157 -7.38 18.88 -29.29
C GLU A 157 -6.07 18.47 -30.00
N ASN A 158 -5.63 17.22 -29.82
CA ASN A 158 -5.10 16.30 -30.86
C ASN A 158 -4.05 15.32 -30.29
N ASN A 159 -4.47 14.14 -29.85
CA ASN A 159 -3.95 12.81 -30.30
C ASN A 159 -4.49 11.66 -29.43
N ASP A 160 -5.33 10.86 -30.08
CA ASP A 160 -5.81 9.47 -29.89
C ASP A 160 -4.84 8.44 -29.25
N PRO A 161 -5.20 7.17 -28.93
CA PRO A 161 -6.50 6.50 -28.61
C PRO A 161 -6.48 5.73 -27.27
N SER A 162 -7.67 5.26 -26.85
CA SER A 162 -7.93 4.15 -25.90
C SER A 162 -8.40 4.57 -24.50
N SER A 163 -9.56 5.20 -24.44
CA SER A 163 -10.52 4.95 -23.36
C SER A 163 -11.80 4.40 -23.98
N SER A 164 -12.00 3.10 -23.89
CA SER A 164 -13.31 2.49 -24.10
C SER A 164 -14.13 2.74 -22.84
N GLY A 165 -14.88 3.84 -22.83
CA GLY A 165 -15.97 4.05 -21.86
C GLY A 165 -17.10 3.04 -22.10
N PRO A 166 -18.01 2.85 -21.12
CA PRO A 166 -19.21 2.05 -21.33
C PRO A 166 -20.05 2.69 -22.44
N PRO A 167 -20.76 1.91 -23.28
CA PRO A 167 -21.60 2.47 -24.31
C PRO A 167 -22.75 3.26 -23.68
N GLU A 168 -23.01 4.47 -24.19
CA GLU A 168 -24.25 5.20 -23.93
C GLU A 168 -25.43 4.31 -24.34
N ILE A 169 -26.29 3.99 -23.37
CA ILE A 169 -27.58 3.34 -23.63
C ILE A 169 -28.58 4.48 -23.82
N ASP A 170 -29.13 4.55 -25.03
CA ASP A 170 -30.21 5.46 -25.42
C ASP A 170 -31.48 5.10 -24.63
N GLU A 171 -31.99 6.03 -23.82
CA GLU A 171 -33.10 5.81 -22.86
C GLU A 171 -34.46 5.57 -23.54
N ASP A 172 -34.56 5.67 -24.86
CA ASP A 172 -35.82 5.53 -25.60
C ASP A 172 -36.09 4.12 -26.20
N GLU A 173 -35.25 3.11 -25.92
CA GLU A 173 -35.39 1.76 -26.50
C GLU A 173 -35.47 0.59 -25.48
N VAL A 174 -36.05 0.81 -24.29
CA VAL A 174 -36.32 -0.28 -23.33
C VAL A 174 -37.80 -0.71 -23.41
N PRO A 175 -38.11 -1.99 -23.75
CA PRO A 175 -39.49 -2.49 -23.74
C PRO A 175 -40.14 -2.38 -22.35
N GLU A 176 -41.42 -2.02 -22.33
CA GLU A 176 -42.28 -1.82 -21.14
C GLU A 176 -42.32 -2.99 -20.13
N GLU A 177 -41.74 -4.14 -20.44
CA GLU A 177 -41.75 -5.34 -19.60
C GLU A 177 -40.75 -5.30 -18.43
N TYR A 178 -39.90 -4.27 -18.33
CA TYR A 178 -38.94 -4.09 -17.22
C TYR A 178 -39.31 -2.96 -16.24
N ARG A 179 -40.48 -2.34 -16.39
CA ARG A 179 -40.99 -1.35 -15.43
C ARG A 179 -41.88 -2.02 -14.38
N GLU A 180 -41.27 -2.72 -13.43
CA GLU A 180 -41.78 -2.92 -12.06
C GLU A 180 -41.01 -4.06 -11.39
N HIS A 181 -40.10 -3.73 -10.46
CA HIS A 181 -40.17 -4.25 -9.09
C HIS A 181 -39.09 -3.63 -8.19
N ASP A 182 -39.56 -3.21 -7.02
CA ASP A 182 -38.86 -3.01 -5.74
C ASP A 182 -38.08 -1.70 -5.52
N GLU A 183 -38.89 -0.65 -5.27
CA GLU A 183 -38.59 0.35 -4.22
C GLU A 183 -38.49 -0.33 -2.85
N GLU A 184 -37.38 -1.01 -2.55
CA GLU A 184 -36.96 -1.16 -1.16
C GLU A 184 -35.93 -0.07 -0.85
N ARG A 185 -36.48 1.06 -0.43
CA ARG A 185 -35.75 2.13 0.25
C ARG A 185 -35.03 1.52 1.45
N TYR A 186 -33.74 1.24 1.28
CA TYR A 186 -32.86 0.86 2.38
C TYR A 186 -32.96 1.97 3.42
N ASP A 187 -33.55 1.64 4.57
CA ASP A 187 -33.59 2.51 5.74
C ASP A 187 -32.15 2.73 6.15
N GLY A 188 -31.66 3.94 5.89
CA GLY A 188 -30.30 4.36 6.20
C GLY A 188 -30.14 4.38 7.70
N GLY A 189 -29.74 3.23 8.25
CA GLY A 189 -28.93 3.23 9.46
C GLY A 189 -27.76 4.16 9.19
N ASP A 190 -27.70 5.21 10.00
CA ASP A 190 -26.52 5.97 10.38
C ASP A 190 -25.22 5.28 9.93
N MET A 191 -24.79 5.63 8.72
CA MET A 191 -23.47 5.27 8.24
C MET A 191 -22.52 6.17 9.03
N GLU A 192 -22.05 5.65 10.18
CA GLU A 192 -21.02 6.29 10.96
C GLU A 192 -19.79 6.41 10.06
N ILE A 193 -19.45 7.66 9.72
CA ILE A 193 -18.31 7.95 8.87
C ILE A 193 -17.07 7.57 9.69
N LEU A 194 -16.28 6.64 9.16
CA LEU A 194 -15.06 6.20 9.80
C LEU A 194 -14.00 7.31 9.63
N THR A 195 -13.94 8.23 10.58
CA THR A 195 -12.91 9.29 10.62
C THR A 195 -11.69 8.84 11.44
N PRO A 196 -10.51 9.45 11.27
CA PRO A 196 -9.34 9.13 12.10
C PRO A 196 -9.61 9.30 13.59
N GLU A 197 -10.33 10.34 14.00
CA GLU A 197 -10.78 10.50 15.38
C GLU A 197 -11.62 9.32 15.88
N SER A 198 -12.48 8.73 15.03
CA SER A 198 -13.24 7.52 15.39
C SER A 198 -12.40 6.24 15.39
N MET A 199 -11.35 6.18 14.58
CA MET A 199 -10.43 5.03 14.51
C MET A 199 -9.40 5.01 15.64
N TYR A 200 -9.07 6.19 16.18
CA TYR A 200 -8.01 6.38 17.17
C TYR A 200 -8.45 7.24 18.38
N PRO A 201 -9.57 6.89 19.06
CA PRO A 201 -10.13 7.73 20.13
C PRO A 201 -9.18 7.88 21.33
N GLU A 202 -8.55 6.78 21.77
CA GLU A 202 -7.61 6.81 22.91
C GLU A 202 -6.36 7.64 22.59
N LEU A 203 -5.82 7.49 21.38
CA LEU A 203 -4.63 8.22 20.92
C LEU A 203 -4.91 9.73 20.79
N LYS A 204 -6.09 10.10 20.29
CA LYS A 204 -6.53 11.50 20.25
C LYS A 204 -6.51 12.12 21.64
N ASP A 205 -7.14 11.46 22.61
CA ASP A 205 -7.19 11.94 23.99
C ASP A 205 -5.79 12.06 24.60
N GLU A 206 -4.90 11.11 24.32
CA GLU A 206 -3.49 11.16 24.73
C GLU A 206 -2.75 12.36 24.12
N MET A 207 -2.86 12.55 22.80
CA MET A 207 -2.23 13.66 22.07
C MET A 207 -2.71 15.03 22.57
N LEU A 208 -4.00 15.15 22.90
CA LEU A 208 -4.55 16.38 23.47
C LEU A 208 -4.03 16.64 24.89
N ALA A 209 -3.81 15.59 25.69
CA ALA A 209 -3.38 15.68 27.08
C ALA A 209 -1.87 15.93 27.27
N THR A 210 -1.02 15.49 26.33
CA THR A 210 0.44 15.67 26.40
C THR A 210 0.91 16.96 25.72
N ASP A 211 1.98 17.57 26.23
CA ASP A 211 2.64 18.72 25.60
C ASP A 211 3.70 18.30 24.57
N HIS A 212 4.19 17.05 24.67
CA HIS A 212 5.17 16.46 23.76
C HIS A 212 4.65 15.13 23.25
N ILE A 213 4.42 15.05 21.95
CA ILE A 213 3.98 13.86 21.22
C ILE A 213 5.22 13.18 20.64
N VAL A 214 5.46 11.93 21.00
CA VAL A 214 6.57 11.13 20.45
C VAL A 214 6.00 10.07 19.53
N MET A 215 6.33 10.16 18.24
CA MET A 215 5.93 9.14 17.27
C MET A 215 6.80 7.90 17.43
N THR A 216 6.13 6.77 17.49
CA THR A 216 6.66 5.42 17.60
C THR A 216 6.09 4.59 16.45
N GLU A 217 6.63 3.39 16.23
CA GLU A 217 6.13 2.50 15.17
C GLU A 217 4.64 2.13 15.33
N ASP A 218 4.15 2.06 16.57
CA ASP A 218 2.79 1.63 16.89
C ASP A 218 1.75 2.75 16.68
N ASN A 219 2.10 4.00 16.99
CA ASN A 219 1.20 5.15 16.88
C ASN A 219 1.44 6.00 15.63
N TYR A 220 2.44 5.68 14.80
CA TYR A 220 2.89 6.52 13.68
C TYR A 220 1.74 6.91 12.74
N VAL A 221 1.01 5.90 12.26
CA VAL A 221 -0.08 6.11 11.30
C VAL A 221 -1.20 6.94 11.96
N GLY A 222 -1.64 6.53 13.15
CA GLY A 222 -2.70 7.25 13.87
C GLY A 222 -2.35 8.71 14.18
N VAL A 223 -1.10 9.01 14.58
CA VAL A 223 -0.66 10.39 14.83
C VAL A 223 -0.73 11.23 13.54
N ILE A 224 -0.23 10.72 12.41
CA ILE A 224 -0.32 11.45 11.13
C ILE A 224 -1.78 11.63 10.72
N SER A 225 -2.60 10.59 10.78
CA SER A 225 -4.02 10.68 10.40
C SER A 225 -4.80 11.69 11.25
N LEU A 226 -4.53 11.76 12.56
CA LEU A 226 -5.14 12.75 13.45
C LEU A 226 -4.65 14.18 13.18
N LEU A 227 -3.36 14.35 12.84
CA LEU A 227 -2.80 15.64 12.45
C LEU A 227 -3.35 16.13 11.11
N GLU A 228 -3.62 15.23 10.17
CA GLU A 228 -4.22 15.57 8.87
C GLU A 228 -5.70 15.92 8.99
N GLU A 229 -6.44 15.26 9.89
CA GLU A 229 -7.86 15.56 10.12
C GLU A 229 -8.08 16.92 10.78
N ASN A 230 -7.27 17.26 11.79
CA ASN A 230 -7.43 18.49 12.56
C ASN A 230 -6.09 19.03 13.07
N PRO A 231 -5.28 19.67 12.22
CA PRO A 231 -3.95 20.15 12.60
C PRO A 231 -4.02 21.24 13.67
N ASP A 232 -5.04 22.11 13.63
CA ASP A 232 -5.24 23.23 14.55
C ASP A 232 -5.35 22.79 16.03
N ALA A 233 -5.87 21.59 16.29
CA ALA A 233 -6.02 21.06 17.64
C ALA A 233 -4.68 20.80 18.35
N TYR A 234 -3.59 20.68 17.58
CA TYR A 234 -2.29 20.27 18.09
C TYR A 234 -1.22 21.37 17.99
N VAL A 235 -1.56 22.55 17.43
CA VAL A 235 -0.65 23.69 17.30
C VAL A 235 -0.05 24.08 18.66
N GLY A 236 1.26 24.35 18.65
CA GLY A 236 2.04 24.74 19.83
C GLY A 236 2.54 23.57 20.70
N LYS A 237 2.15 22.32 20.41
CA LYS A 237 2.72 21.13 21.04
C LYS A 237 4.04 20.75 20.38
N GLU A 238 4.92 20.07 21.11
CA GLU A 238 6.16 19.53 20.56
C GLU A 238 5.89 18.16 19.94
N LEU A 239 6.48 17.87 18.77
CA LEU A 239 6.37 16.57 18.10
C LEU A 239 7.77 16.05 17.76
N THR A 240 8.02 14.78 18.04
CA THR A 240 9.19 14.04 17.55
C THR A 240 8.77 13.00 16.52
N ILE A 241 9.33 13.09 15.31
CA ILE A 241 9.09 12.18 14.18
C ILE A 241 10.41 11.58 13.69
N GLU A 242 10.39 10.30 13.33
CA GLU A 242 11.50 9.61 12.67
C GLU A 242 11.09 9.12 11.29
N GLY A 243 11.86 9.46 10.26
CA GLY A 243 11.53 9.08 8.90
C GLY A 243 12.67 9.28 7.93
N PHE A 244 12.53 8.72 6.74
CA PHE A 244 13.41 9.03 5.62
C PHE A 244 12.94 10.31 4.93
N THR A 245 13.88 10.99 4.30
CA THR A 245 13.62 12.23 3.58
C THR A 245 13.33 11.99 2.11
N PHE A 246 12.39 12.72 1.56
CA PHE A 246 12.19 12.81 0.11
C PHE A 246 11.59 14.17 -0.27
N ARG A 247 11.69 14.52 -1.55
CA ARG A 247 11.18 15.78 -2.11
C ARG A 247 10.32 15.48 -3.33
N GLU A 248 9.23 16.22 -3.48
CA GLU A 248 8.45 16.21 -4.72
C GLU A 248 9.05 17.20 -5.72
N ASP A 249 8.70 17.06 -7.00
CA ASP A 249 9.29 17.84 -8.09
C ASP A 249 8.95 19.33 -8.03
N ASP A 250 7.86 19.69 -7.36
CA ASP A 250 7.36 21.06 -7.20
C ASP A 250 7.78 21.73 -5.87
N PHE A 251 8.54 21.03 -5.03
CA PHE A 251 9.00 21.56 -3.75
C PHE A 251 10.14 22.59 -3.91
N ASN A 252 10.17 23.57 -3.02
CA ASN A 252 11.34 24.45 -2.87
C ASN A 252 12.53 23.68 -2.28
N ASN A 253 13.75 24.21 -2.46
CA ASN A 253 14.97 23.54 -1.97
C ASN A 253 15.04 23.45 -0.43
N ASP A 254 14.29 24.26 0.30
CA ASP A 254 14.13 24.23 1.75
C ASP A 254 12.93 23.39 2.23
N GLN A 255 12.19 22.76 1.30
CA GLN A 255 11.04 21.92 1.60
C GLN A 255 11.33 20.44 1.37
N LEU A 256 11.05 19.59 2.35
CA LEU A 256 11.10 18.13 2.18
C LEU A 256 10.06 17.47 3.07
N VAL A 257 9.74 16.21 2.77
CA VAL A 257 8.96 15.38 3.66
C VAL A 257 9.88 14.53 4.52
N VAL A 258 9.55 14.42 5.80
CA VAL A 258 10.06 13.35 6.68
C VAL A 258 8.92 12.37 6.91
N GLY A 259 9.09 11.14 6.45
CA GLY A 259 8.02 10.15 6.49
C GLY A 259 8.51 8.70 6.53
N ARG A 260 7.57 7.79 6.72
CA ARG A 260 7.75 6.34 6.63
C ARG A 260 6.66 5.76 5.74
N PHE A 261 6.97 4.65 5.06
CA PHE A 261 5.94 3.91 4.33
C PHE A 261 5.07 3.13 5.32
N GLY A 262 3.76 3.34 5.25
CA GLY A 262 2.76 2.52 5.92
C GLY A 262 2.32 1.37 5.02
N ILE A 263 2.14 0.17 5.59
CA ILE A 263 1.74 -1.03 4.85
C ILE A 263 0.58 -1.71 5.59
N THR A 264 -0.47 -2.12 4.87
CA THR A 264 -1.58 -2.86 5.48
C THR A 264 -1.39 -4.37 5.35
N CYS A 265 -0.98 -4.85 4.18
CA CYS A 265 -0.72 -6.26 3.92
C CYS A 265 0.62 -6.55 3.24
N CYS A 266 1.07 -5.72 2.30
CA CYS A 266 2.34 -5.92 1.59
C CYS A 266 2.82 -4.65 0.89
N THR A 267 4.09 -4.56 0.51
CA THR A 267 4.67 -3.35 -0.13
C THR A 267 3.94 -2.84 -1.39
N ALA A 268 3.05 -3.63 -1.98
CA ALA A 268 2.21 -3.19 -3.09
C ALA A 268 1.06 -2.26 -2.67
N ASP A 269 0.66 -2.28 -1.40
CA ASP A 269 -0.33 -1.36 -0.82
C ASP A 269 0.31 -0.21 -0.02
N ALA A 270 1.63 -0.04 -0.14
CA ALA A 270 2.35 0.94 0.66
C ALA A 270 1.86 2.37 0.38
N GLY A 271 1.55 3.10 1.45
CA GLY A 271 1.28 4.54 1.46
C GLY A 271 2.38 5.29 2.21
N ILE A 272 2.47 6.62 2.06
CA ILE A 272 3.43 7.43 2.80
C ILE A 272 2.71 8.17 3.92
N PHE A 273 3.25 8.06 5.14
CA PHE A 273 2.83 8.85 6.29
C PHE A 273 3.99 9.73 6.71
N GLY A 274 3.77 11.05 6.80
CA GLY A 274 4.84 11.96 7.18
C GLY A 274 4.39 13.41 7.27
N LEU A 275 5.35 14.31 7.43
CA LEU A 275 5.13 15.75 7.50
C LEU A 275 5.96 16.48 6.46
N LEU A 276 5.35 17.45 5.78
CA LEU A 276 6.06 18.46 5.00
C LEU A 276 6.73 19.42 5.99
N LEU A 277 8.03 19.57 5.86
CA LEU A 277 8.83 20.50 6.67
C LEU A 277 9.44 21.57 5.75
N GLU A 278 9.52 22.80 6.27
CA GLU A 278 10.14 23.94 5.58
C GLU A 278 11.13 24.65 6.49
N ASP A 279 12.43 24.54 6.17
CA ASP A 279 13.49 25.25 6.88
C ASP A 279 14.73 25.36 5.98
N SER A 280 15.39 26.52 6.02
CA SER A 280 16.66 26.79 5.36
C SER A 280 17.74 25.70 5.55
N GLN A 281 17.79 25.05 6.72
CA GLN A 281 18.76 23.99 7.01
C GLN A 281 18.51 22.70 6.21
N LEU A 282 17.30 22.50 5.68
CA LEU A 282 16.92 21.30 4.93
C LEU A 282 17.57 21.25 3.54
N GLN A 283 18.03 22.37 3.00
CA GLN A 283 18.70 22.45 1.68
C GLN A 283 19.91 21.52 1.53
N GLU A 284 20.61 21.22 2.63
CA GLU A 284 21.78 20.34 2.62
C GLU A 284 21.44 18.85 2.84
N ILE A 285 20.17 18.56 3.13
CA ILE A 285 19.67 17.20 3.37
C ILE A 285 19.31 16.57 2.02
N ARG A 286 19.84 15.38 1.79
CA ARG A 286 19.60 14.57 0.60
C ARG A 286 18.39 13.66 0.81
N ASP A 287 17.75 13.23 -0.26
CA ASP A 287 16.74 12.17 -0.20
C ASP A 287 17.34 10.85 0.34
N ASP A 288 16.47 9.97 0.83
CA ASP A 288 16.81 8.69 1.46
C ASP A 288 17.70 8.82 2.71
N THR A 289 17.67 9.98 3.37
CA THR A 289 18.37 10.20 4.65
C THR A 289 17.40 9.98 5.79
N TRP A 290 17.76 9.11 6.73
CA TRP A 290 16.98 8.92 7.94
C TRP A 290 17.28 9.99 8.98
N LEU A 291 16.22 10.68 9.41
CA LEU A 291 16.27 11.76 10.38
C LEU A 291 15.33 11.48 11.54
N ARG A 292 15.75 11.91 12.74
CA ARG A 292 14.86 12.24 13.85
C ARG A 292 14.71 13.75 13.86
N VAL A 293 13.48 14.23 13.72
CA VAL A 293 13.15 15.65 13.77
C VAL A 293 12.29 15.90 14.98
N THR A 294 12.60 16.95 15.74
CA THR A 294 11.78 17.42 16.85
C THR A 294 11.52 18.90 16.68
N GLY A 295 10.27 19.33 16.80
CA GLY A 295 9.89 20.73 16.63
C GLY A 295 8.50 21.02 17.17
N THR A 296 8.06 22.26 17.02
CA THR A 296 6.73 22.70 17.47
C THR A 296 5.74 22.59 16.34
N ILE A 297 4.59 21.96 16.57
CA ILE A 297 3.53 21.82 15.59
C ILE A 297 2.97 23.21 15.24
N GLU A 298 2.95 23.49 13.95
CA GLU A 298 2.32 24.66 13.34
C GLU A 298 1.54 24.23 12.10
N THR A 299 0.80 25.15 11.48
CA THR A 299 0.10 24.87 10.22
C THR A 299 0.68 25.62 9.04
N VAL A 300 0.77 24.96 7.89
CA VAL A 300 1.17 25.55 6.61
C VAL A 300 0.10 25.31 5.56
N GLU A 301 -0.11 26.28 4.67
CA GLU A 301 -0.95 26.10 3.49
C GLU A 301 -0.10 25.59 2.32
N TYR A 302 -0.44 24.42 1.79
CA TYR A 302 0.23 23.83 0.63
C TYR A 302 -0.81 23.24 -0.33
N ASN A 303 -0.83 23.73 -1.58
CA ASN A 303 -1.83 23.37 -2.60
C ASN A 303 -3.29 23.50 -2.10
N ASN A 304 -3.60 24.61 -1.39
CA ASN A 304 -4.90 24.88 -0.77
C ASN A 304 -5.32 23.90 0.34
N TRP A 305 -4.38 23.11 0.86
CA TRP A 305 -4.58 22.29 2.04
C TRP A 305 -3.88 22.93 3.23
N GLN A 306 -4.59 23.05 4.35
CA GLN A 306 -3.96 23.32 5.64
C GLN A 306 -3.34 22.02 6.15
N LEU A 307 -2.04 22.04 6.46
CA LEU A 307 -1.30 20.88 6.93
C LEU A 307 -0.56 21.17 8.22
N ALA A 308 -0.41 20.15 9.05
CA ALA A 308 0.58 20.17 10.12
C ALA A 308 2.00 20.22 9.52
N THR A 309 2.83 21.10 10.08
CA THR A 309 4.27 21.21 9.86
C THR A 309 4.97 21.38 11.20
N LEU A 310 6.30 21.46 11.20
CA LEU A 310 7.09 21.75 12.39
C LEU A 310 7.93 23.02 12.21
N GLU A 311 7.85 23.92 13.19
CA GLU A 311 8.75 25.06 13.35
C GLU A 311 9.80 24.82 14.45
N ASP A 312 10.83 25.67 14.48
CA ASP A 312 11.95 25.58 15.44
C ASP A 312 12.58 24.18 15.51
N ILE A 313 12.79 23.56 14.35
CA ILE A 313 13.16 22.15 14.27
C ILE A 313 14.62 21.88 14.68
N GLY A 314 14.79 20.85 15.52
CA GLY A 314 16.05 20.16 15.77
C GLY A 314 16.14 18.89 14.92
N ILE A 315 17.26 18.72 14.21
CA ILE A 315 17.49 17.58 13.31
C ILE A 315 18.65 16.74 13.83
N GLU A 316 18.41 15.44 13.98
CA GLU A 316 19.42 14.42 14.26
C GLU A 316 19.42 13.39 13.11
N ARG A 317 20.60 13.10 12.54
CA ARG A 317 20.73 12.01 11.58
C ARG A 317 20.80 10.69 12.34
N ILE A 318 19.97 9.73 11.95
CA ILE A 318 19.91 8.40 12.54
C ILE A 318 20.23 7.33 11.49
N GLU A 319 20.53 6.12 11.94
CA GLU A 319 20.57 4.97 11.04
C GLU A 319 19.14 4.54 10.70
N GLN A 320 18.97 3.90 9.54
CA GLN A 320 17.69 3.29 9.17
C GLN A 320 17.27 2.29 10.26
N PRO A 321 16.05 2.40 10.83
CA PRO A 321 15.54 1.44 11.79
C PRO A 321 15.47 0.01 11.19
N ASP A 322 15.55 -0.99 12.07
CA ASP A 322 15.48 -2.40 11.67
C ASP A 322 14.18 -2.71 10.91
N ASP A 323 13.06 -2.15 11.38
CA ASP A 323 11.81 -2.09 10.65
C ASP A 323 11.68 -0.70 10.01
N PRO A 324 11.74 -0.56 8.68
CA PRO A 324 11.60 0.74 8.01
C PRO A 324 10.14 1.18 7.85
N TYR A 325 9.17 0.28 8.06
CA TYR A 325 7.76 0.53 7.75
C TYR A 325 6.94 0.72 9.02
N VAL A 326 5.77 1.30 8.84
CA VAL A 326 4.78 1.49 9.91
C VAL A 326 3.49 0.79 9.53
N TYR A 327 2.66 0.47 10.52
CA TYR A 327 1.48 -0.37 10.31
C TYR A 327 0.28 0.27 11.00
N GLU A 328 -0.88 0.19 10.35
CA GLU A 328 -2.14 0.57 10.98
C GLU A 328 -2.45 -0.35 12.16
N GLN A 329 -2.53 0.23 13.35
CA GLN A 329 -3.00 -0.44 14.56
C GLN A 329 -4.37 0.11 14.92
N PHE A 330 -5.41 -0.55 14.42
CA PHE A 330 -6.78 -0.23 14.81
C PHE A 330 -7.02 -0.64 16.25
N ASP A 331 -7.50 0.31 17.07
CA ASP A 331 -8.07 -0.03 18.36
C ASP A 331 -9.52 -0.51 18.15
N TYR A 332 -9.75 -1.80 18.42
CA TYR A 332 -11.08 -2.40 18.33
C TYR A 332 -11.81 -2.38 19.69
N SER A 333 -11.34 -1.59 20.66
CA SER A 333 -11.89 -1.57 22.02
C SER A 333 -13.35 -1.11 22.08
N GLU A 334 -13.83 -0.34 21.10
CA GLU A 334 -15.19 0.24 21.07
C GLU A 334 -16.11 -0.24 19.93
N LEU A 335 -15.71 -1.26 19.13
CA LEU A 335 -16.55 -1.82 18.04
C LEU A 335 -17.50 -2.95 18.46
#